data_AF-A0A957KXP0-F1
#
_entry.id   AF-A0A957KXP0-F1
#
_cell.length_a   1.000
_cell.length_b   1.000
_cell.length_c   1.000
_cell.angle_alpha   90.00
_cell.angle_beta   90.00
_cell.angle_gamma   90.00
#
_symmetry.space_group_name_H-M   'P 1'
#
loop_
_entity.id
_entity.type
_entity.pdbx_description
1 polymer ?
#
loop_
_entity_poly.entity_id
_entity_poly.type
_entity_poly.pdbx_seq_one_letter_code
_entity_poly.pdbx_strand_id
1 'polypeptide(L)'
;DPDKPFLFVQYKNPRLRYKERKIPVSTEWIEILQEYLQQYRPDSTIFTCTARNLEYILTDIADAAGLDKGLLSFENLRWAAALRDYRHEVSQDEIRQKLGLSKVTWRETKNKLDKIKAKQDAVVA
;
A
#
# COMPACT_ATOMS: atom_id res chain seq x y z
N ASP A 1 18.52 -5.27 10.21
CA ASP A 1 19.22 -5.40 8.94
C ASP A 1 19.02 -4.08 8.19
N PRO A 2 20.05 -3.22 8.11
CA PRO A 2 19.98 -1.92 7.45
C PRO A 2 19.53 -2.02 5.98
N ASP A 3 19.83 -3.15 5.33
CA ASP A 3 19.51 -3.40 3.92
C ASP A 3 18.07 -3.91 3.69
N LYS A 4 17.30 -4.09 4.78
CA LYS A 4 15.90 -4.52 4.73
C LYS A 4 15.02 -3.63 5.62
N PRO A 5 14.85 -2.34 5.26
CA PRO A 5 14.02 -1.44 6.04
C PRO A 5 12.55 -1.87 6.00
N PHE A 6 11.82 -1.58 7.08
CA PHE A 6 10.39 -1.83 7.16
C PHE A 6 9.67 -0.71 7.92
N LEU A 7 8.46 -0.39 7.50
CA LEU A 7 7.52 0.41 8.25
C LEU A 7 6.81 -0.48 9.27
N PHE A 8 6.90 -0.14 10.55
CA PHE A 8 6.18 -0.84 11.60
C PHE A 8 4.90 -0.10 11.99
N VAL A 9 3.75 -0.64 11.60
CA VAL A 9 2.44 -0.12 12.02
C VAL A 9 2.14 -0.67 13.41
N GLN A 10 2.17 0.19 14.42
CA GLN A 10 1.95 -0.13 15.84
C GLN A 10 0.74 0.62 16.41
N TYR A 11 0.09 0.04 17.41
CA TYR A 11 -1.05 0.66 18.08
C TYR A 11 -0.79 0.80 19.59
N LYS A 12 -1.08 1.98 20.15
CA LYS A 12 -0.98 2.21 21.60
C LYS A 12 -1.88 1.28 22.41
N ASN A 13 -3.04 0.90 21.86
CA ASN A 13 -4.00 0.02 22.51
C ASN A 13 -3.59 -1.46 22.34
N PRO A 14 -3.26 -2.20 23.42
CA PRO A 14 -2.82 -3.59 23.34
C PRO A 14 -3.83 -4.53 22.68
N ARG A 15 -5.13 -4.22 22.73
CA ARG A 15 -6.17 -5.00 22.06
C ARG A 15 -6.05 -4.97 20.54
N LEU A 16 -5.33 -4.00 19.97
CA LEU A 16 -5.10 -3.87 18.54
C LEU A 16 -3.76 -4.47 18.07
N ARG A 17 -2.99 -5.12 18.96
CA ARG A 17 -1.73 -5.78 18.60
C ARG A 17 -1.85 -6.76 17.44
N TYR A 18 -2.99 -7.45 17.32
CA TYR A 18 -3.25 -8.37 16.20
C TYR A 18 -3.34 -7.68 14.83
N LYS A 19 -3.46 -6.34 14.79
CA LYS A 19 -3.44 -5.53 13.55
C LYS A 19 -2.06 -4.93 13.24
N GLU A 20 -1.11 -5.07 14.17
CA GLU A 20 0.25 -4.59 13.97
C GLU A 20 0.93 -5.41 12.89
N ARG A 21 1.75 -4.75 12.08
CA ARG A 21 2.39 -5.38 10.93
C ARG A 21 3.64 -4.62 10.53
N LYS A 22 4.61 -5.37 10.02
CA LYS A 22 5.80 -4.84 9.38
C LYS A 22 5.58 -4.87 7.87
N ILE A 23 5.75 -3.73 7.23
CA ILE A 23 5.65 -3.59 5.78
C ILE A 23 7.06 -3.35 5.28
N PRO A 24 7.66 -4.28 4.53
CA PRO A 24 8.94 -4.04 3.87
C PRO A 24 8.83 -2.80 2.99
N VAL A 25 9.82 -1.91 3.10
CA VAL A 25 9.94 -0.72 2.25
C VAL A 25 11.30 -0.78 1.57
N SER A 26 11.46 -0.05 0.46
CA SER A 26 12.76 0.08 -0.17
C SER A 26 13.60 1.14 0.53
N THR A 27 14.91 1.17 0.25
CA THR A 27 15.80 2.21 0.75
C THR A 27 15.43 3.58 0.19
N GLU A 28 14.98 3.67 -1.08
CA GLU A 28 14.54 4.95 -1.67
C GLU A 28 13.32 5.54 -0.90
N TRP A 29 12.47 4.69 -0.33
CA TRP A 29 11.35 5.16 0.49
C TRP A 29 11.82 5.90 1.74
N ILE A 30 12.94 5.47 2.34
CA ILE A 30 13.54 6.11 3.51
C ILE A 30 14.09 7.50 3.13
N GLU A 31 14.74 7.60 1.97
CA GLU A 31 15.26 8.87 1.44
C GLU A 31 14.13 9.88 1.21
N ILE A 32 13.03 9.44 0.58
CA ILE A 32 11.83 10.29 0.35
C ILE A 32 11.22 10.73 1.68
N LEU A 33 11.12 9.84 2.68
CA LEU A 33 10.62 10.21 4.00
C LEU A 33 11.53 11.25 4.67
N GLN A 34 12.84 11.11 4.55
CA GLN A 34 13.78 12.08 5.12
C GLN A 34 13.64 13.45 4.48
N GLU A 35 13.52 13.52 3.15
CA GLU A 35 13.26 14.78 2.44
C GLU A 35 11.97 15.44 2.94
N TYR A 36 10.88 14.66 3.02
CA TYR A 36 9.60 15.14 3.54
C TYR A 36 9.73 15.69 4.97
N LEU A 37 10.41 14.99 5.88
CA LEU A 37 10.60 15.44 7.26
C LEU A 37 11.44 16.72 7.35
N GLN A 38 12.42 16.91 6.47
CA GLN A 38 13.23 18.13 6.43
C GLN A 38 12.42 19.34 5.93
N GLN A 39 11.57 19.14 4.93
CA GLN A 39 10.73 20.17 4.33
C GLN A 39 9.61 20.61 5.28
N TYR A 40 8.87 19.65 5.84
CA TYR A 40 7.63 19.94 6.58
C TYR A 40 7.80 20.00 8.09
N ARG A 41 8.90 19.43 8.64
CA ARG A 41 9.23 19.41 10.07
C ARG A 41 8.02 19.10 10.97
N PRO A 42 7.30 17.99 10.73
CA PRO A 42 6.15 17.64 11.53
C PRO A 42 6.58 17.34 12.98
N ASP A 43 5.77 17.76 13.95
CA ASP A 43 6.03 17.54 15.37
C ASP A 43 5.62 16.11 15.79
N SER A 44 4.32 15.87 15.96
CA SER A 44 3.80 14.59 16.46
C SER A 44 3.10 13.72 15.41
N THR A 45 2.64 14.32 14.31
CA THR A 45 1.87 13.65 13.25
C THR A 45 2.51 13.93 11.91
N ILE A 46 2.98 12.87 11.21
CA ILE A 46 3.72 12.99 9.94
C ILE A 46 2.84 13.60 8.84
N PHE A 47 1.59 13.12 8.71
CA PHE A 47 0.63 13.61 7.72
C PHE A 47 -0.56 14.26 8.43
N THR A 48 -0.66 15.59 8.34
CA THR A 48 -1.74 16.38 8.98
C THR A 48 -2.96 16.56 8.08
N CYS A 49 -2.90 16.08 6.84
CA CYS A 49 -3.98 16.12 5.87
C CYS A 49 -4.97 14.96 6.05
N THR A 50 -6.21 15.16 5.62
CA THR A 50 -7.22 14.09 5.62
C THR A 50 -6.97 13.10 4.49
N ALA A 51 -7.52 11.89 4.61
CA ALA A 51 -7.51 10.90 3.52
C ALA A 51 -8.09 11.48 2.22
N ARG A 52 -9.11 12.34 2.31
CA ARG A 52 -9.71 13.00 1.15
C ARG A 52 -8.76 14.00 0.48
N ASN A 53 -7.98 14.75 1.26
CA ASN A 53 -6.98 15.66 0.69
C ASN A 53 -5.92 14.87 -0.09
N LEU A 54 -5.50 13.74 0.45
CA LEU A 54 -4.54 12.88 -0.22
C LEU A 54 -5.10 12.25 -1.51
N GLU A 55 -6.38 11.88 -1.54
CA GLU A 55 -7.04 11.41 -2.78
C GLU A 55 -7.11 12.53 -3.85
N TYR A 56 -7.28 13.79 -3.45
CA TYR A 56 -7.19 14.91 -4.41
C TYR A 56 -5.78 15.06 -4.97
N ILE A 57 -4.74 14.92 -4.14
CA ILE A 57 -3.35 14.91 -4.64
C ILE A 57 -3.15 13.77 -5.65
N LEU A 58 -3.68 12.58 -5.38
CA LEU A 58 -3.63 11.47 -6.35
C LEU A 58 -4.41 11.77 -7.64
N THR A 59 -5.53 12.49 -7.53
CA THR A 59 -6.32 12.89 -8.71
C THR A 59 -5.52 13.85 -9.58
N ASP A 60 -4.90 14.87 -9.00
CA ASP A 60 -4.09 15.84 -9.75
C ASP A 60 -2.88 15.16 -10.42
N ILE A 61 -2.25 14.20 -9.74
CA ILE A 61 -1.18 13.38 -10.33
C ILE A 61 -1.70 12.53 -11.50
N ALA A 62 -2.89 11.92 -11.37
CA ALA A 62 -3.49 11.16 -12.46
C ALA A 62 -3.80 12.03 -13.67
N ASP A 63 -4.40 13.20 -13.45
CA ASP A 63 -4.75 14.14 -14.53
C ASP A 63 -3.48 14.60 -15.25
N ALA A 64 -2.42 14.95 -14.50
CA ALA A 64 -1.12 15.32 -15.07
C ALA A 64 -0.44 14.16 -15.82
N ALA A 65 -0.67 12.92 -15.40
CA ALA A 65 -0.17 11.71 -16.07
C ALA A 65 -1.06 11.23 -17.23
N GLY A 66 -2.19 11.90 -17.50
CA GLY A 66 -3.15 11.49 -18.53
C GLY A 66 -3.87 10.17 -18.22
N LEU A 67 -4.03 9.83 -16.94
CA LEU A 67 -4.76 8.64 -16.52
C LEU A 67 -6.26 8.90 -16.45
N ASP A 68 -7.06 7.88 -16.77
CA ASP A 68 -8.51 7.95 -16.62
C ASP A 68 -8.90 8.26 -15.17
N LYS A 69 -9.95 9.08 -15.02
CA LYS A 69 -10.44 9.52 -13.72
C LYS A 69 -10.77 8.34 -12.81
N GLY A 70 -10.23 8.38 -11.59
CA GLY A 70 -10.45 7.35 -10.57
C GLY A 70 -9.57 6.10 -10.71
N LEU A 71 -8.70 6.04 -11.74
CA LEU A 71 -7.75 4.94 -11.90
C LEU A 71 -6.63 5.00 -10.86
N LEU A 72 -6.12 6.19 -10.54
CA LEU A 72 -5.19 6.40 -9.43
C LEU A 72 -5.96 6.76 -8.15
N SER A 73 -5.95 5.83 -7.19
CA SER A 73 -6.58 5.99 -5.87
C SER A 73 -5.85 5.13 -4.84
N PHE A 74 -6.06 5.36 -3.54
CA PHE A 74 -5.44 4.52 -2.52
C PHE A 74 -5.88 3.05 -2.61
N GLU A 75 -7.14 2.80 -2.95
CA GLU A 75 -7.64 1.44 -3.14
C GLU A 75 -6.94 0.75 -4.31
N ASN A 76 -6.84 1.42 -5.47
CA ASN A 76 -6.20 0.84 -6.64
C ASN A 76 -4.70 0.65 -6.46
N LEU A 77 -4.00 1.59 -5.80
CA LEU A 77 -2.59 1.43 -5.44
C LEU A 77 -2.37 0.22 -4.53
N ARG A 78 -3.27 0.01 -3.57
CA ARG A 78 -3.25 -1.15 -2.68
C ARG A 78 -3.49 -2.46 -3.44
N TRP A 79 -4.43 -2.50 -4.38
CA TRP A 79 -4.65 -3.65 -5.26
C TRP A 79 -3.45 -3.92 -6.16
N ALA A 80 -2.84 -2.87 -6.75
CA ALA A 80 -1.67 -2.99 -7.59
C ALA A 80 -0.47 -3.56 -6.82
N ALA A 81 -0.25 -3.11 -5.57
CA ALA A 81 0.77 -3.66 -4.70
C ALA A 81 0.53 -5.14 -4.36
N ALA A 82 -0.71 -5.50 -4.02
CA ALA A 82 -1.07 -6.89 -3.72
C ALA A 82 -0.93 -7.81 -4.94
N LEU A 83 -1.35 -7.34 -6.11
CA LEU A 83 -1.26 -8.08 -7.36
C LEU A 83 0.19 -8.30 -7.78
N ARG A 84 1.06 -7.29 -7.57
CA ARG A 84 2.50 -7.41 -7.81
C ARG A 84 3.09 -8.54 -6.96
N ASP A 85 2.89 -8.51 -5.65
CA ASP A 85 3.38 -9.56 -4.76
C ASP A 85 2.82 -10.94 -5.16
N TYR A 86 1.53 -11.00 -5.52
CA TYR A 86 0.88 -12.24 -5.95
C TYR A 86 1.47 -12.81 -7.25
N ARG A 87 1.89 -11.95 -8.18
CA ARG A 87 2.57 -12.37 -9.41
C ARG A 87 4.00 -12.84 -9.17
N HIS A 88 4.68 -12.30 -8.17
CA HIS A 88 6.01 -12.74 -7.75
C HIS A 88 5.97 -13.96 -6.81
N GLU A 89 4.82 -14.63 -6.70
CA GLU A 89 4.64 -15.84 -5.89
C GLU A 89 5.00 -15.65 -4.41
N VAL A 90 4.92 -14.41 -3.92
CA VAL A 90 5.03 -14.12 -2.48
C VAL A 90 3.96 -14.90 -1.74
N SER A 91 4.31 -15.44 -0.58
CA SER A 91 3.41 -16.32 0.16
C SER A 91 2.09 -15.60 0.49
N GLN A 92 0.97 -16.32 0.37
CA GLN A 92 -0.36 -15.74 0.60
C GLN A 92 -0.50 -15.14 2.00
N ASP A 93 0.16 -15.74 3.00
CA ASP A 93 0.11 -15.24 4.37
C ASP A 93 0.88 -13.92 4.50
N GLU A 94 2.02 -13.77 3.82
CA GLU A 94 2.77 -12.50 3.78
C GLU A 94 1.95 -11.38 3.12
N ILE A 95 1.33 -11.63 1.97
CA ILE A 95 0.47 -10.65 1.30
C ILE A 95 -0.70 -10.27 2.23
N ARG A 96 -1.36 -11.26 2.85
CA ARG A 96 -2.44 -11.04 3.80
C ARG A 96 -1.99 -10.17 4.98
N GLN A 97 -0.84 -10.46 5.57
CA GLN A 97 -0.29 -9.70 6.69
C GLN A 97 0.09 -8.28 6.29
N LYS A 98 0.75 -8.08 5.14
CA LYS A 98 1.08 -6.76 4.57
C LYS A 98 -0.17 -5.92 4.38
N LEU A 99 -1.24 -6.52 3.87
CA LEU A 99 -2.53 -5.88 3.72
C LEU A 99 -3.24 -5.67 5.08
N GLY A 100 -2.90 -6.41 6.13
CA GLY A 100 -3.59 -6.32 7.42
C GLY A 100 -4.99 -6.93 7.38
N LEU A 101 -5.16 -8.01 6.61
CA LEU A 101 -6.44 -8.68 6.43
C LEU A 101 -6.61 -9.88 7.36
N SER A 102 -7.85 -10.12 7.78
CA SER A 102 -8.23 -11.38 8.43
C SER A 102 -8.13 -12.55 7.44
N LYS A 103 -8.06 -13.79 7.95
CA LYS A 103 -8.10 -14.99 7.09
C LYS A 103 -9.38 -15.07 6.25
N VAL A 104 -10.51 -14.61 6.77
CA VAL A 104 -11.80 -14.61 6.06
C VAL A 104 -11.76 -13.60 4.91
N THR A 105 -11.40 -12.34 5.20
CA THR A 105 -11.29 -11.27 4.20
C THR A 105 -10.23 -11.59 3.14
N TRP A 106 -9.19 -12.33 3.50
CA TRP A 106 -8.18 -12.81 2.55
C TRP A 106 -8.77 -13.72 1.47
N ARG A 107 -9.68 -14.63 1.83
CA ARG A 107 -10.28 -15.56 0.85
C ARG A 107 -11.00 -14.78 -0.26
N GLU A 108 -11.75 -13.75 0.11
CA GLU A 108 -12.42 -12.86 -0.85
C GLU A 108 -11.43 -12.04 -1.66
N THR A 109 -10.39 -11.52 -1.00
CA THR A 109 -9.34 -10.72 -1.65
C THR A 109 -8.56 -11.53 -2.68
N LYS A 110 -8.19 -12.76 -2.35
CA LYS A 110 -7.52 -13.69 -3.26
C LYS A 110 -8.37 -13.96 -4.49
N ASN A 111 -9.67 -14.23 -4.32
CA ASN A 111 -10.57 -14.45 -5.45
C ASN A 111 -10.64 -13.23 -6.39
N LYS A 112 -10.55 -12.00 -5.85
CA LYS A 112 -10.44 -10.79 -6.66
C LYS A 112 -9.09 -10.69 -7.37
N LEU A 113 -7.98 -10.97 -6.68
CA LEU A 113 -6.64 -11.01 -7.30
C LEU A 113 -6.57 -12.01 -8.45
N ASP A 114 -7.12 -13.21 -8.28
CA ASP A 114 -7.19 -14.25 -9.32
C ASP A 114 -7.93 -13.73 -10.57
N LYS A 115 -9.07 -13.04 -10.39
CA LYS A 115 -9.82 -12.43 -11.50
C LYS A 115 -9.05 -11.30 -12.19
N ILE A 116 -8.39 -10.43 -11.42
CA ILE A 116 -7.61 -9.31 -11.98
C ILE A 116 -6.42 -9.85 -12.77
N LYS A 117 -5.69 -10.84 -12.23
CA LYS A 117 -4.57 -11.51 -12.90
C LYS A 117 -5.05 -12.11 -14.23
N ALA A 118 -6.10 -12.93 -14.21
CA ALA A 118 -6.65 -13.55 -15.41
C ALA A 118 -7.08 -12.52 -16.47
N LYS A 119 -7.73 -11.42 -16.07
CA LYS A 119 -8.14 -10.37 -16.99
C LYS A 119 -6.94 -9.66 -17.63
N GLN A 120 -5.88 -9.39 -16.88
CA GLN A 120 -4.68 -8.74 -17.43
C GLN A 120 -3.88 -9.67 -18.33
N ASP A 121 -3.77 -10.95 -17.98
CA ASP A 121 -3.04 -11.93 -18.79
C ASP A 121 -3.76 -12.13 -20.15
N ALA A 122 -5.09 -12.03 -20.18
CA ALA A 122 -5.90 -12.06 -21.41
C ALA A 122 -5.80 -10.80 -22.28
N VAL A 123 -5.27 -9.68 -21.77
CA VAL A 123 -5.05 -8.43 -22.53
C VAL A 123 -3.66 -8.41 -23.17
N VAL A 124 -2.72 -9.20 -22.64
CA VAL A 124 -1.33 -9.29 -23.12
C VAL A 124 -1.12 -10.46 -24.09
N ALA A 125 -2.05 -11.42 -24.13
CA ALA A 125 -2.09 -12.53 -25.08
C ALA A 125 -2.74 -12.12 -26.42
#